data_AF-A0A843W083-F1
#
_entry.id   AF-A0A843W083-F1
#
_cell.length_a   1.000
_cell.length_b   1.000
_cell.length_c   1.000
_cell.angle_alpha   90.00
_cell.angle_beta   90.00
_cell.angle_gamma   90.00
#
_symmetry.space_group_name_H-M   'P 1'
#
loop_
_entity.id
_entity.type
_entity.pdbx_description
1 polymer ?
#
loop_
_entity_poly.entity_id
_entity_poly.type
_entity_poly.pdbx_seq_one_letter_code
_entity_poly.pdbx_strand_id
1 'polypeptide(L)'
;MNKLVNLRFIKVEGDLHGREFKCPQFKGIGQLISLQQLDTFKIENKSGWKISELGGLNNLHGKLVVRGLQNITCKEEAGQACLKRKVHLEELVLDWTEEEKETIVSSVQQEHVDSQMFDAFLSPPNKRAQQCH
;
A
#
# COMPACT_ATOMS: atom_id res chain seq x y z
N MET A 1 -9.59 -11.98 -11.09
CA MET A 1 -9.09 -11.34 -12.32
C MET A 1 -7.91 -12.16 -12.80
N ASN A 2 -8.12 -13.16 -13.66
CA ASN A 2 -7.09 -14.19 -13.92
C ASN A 2 -6.66 -14.24 -15.40
N LYS A 3 -7.07 -13.26 -16.22
CA LYS A 3 -6.83 -13.25 -17.68
C LYS A 3 -5.84 -12.19 -18.15
N LEU A 4 -5.27 -11.40 -17.22
CA LEU A 4 -4.49 -10.19 -17.55
C LEU A 4 -3.03 -10.29 -17.07
N VAL A 5 -2.44 -11.49 -17.03
CA VAL A 5 -1.08 -11.73 -16.51
C VAL A 5 0.04 -11.01 -17.28
N ASN A 6 -0.25 -10.57 -18.51
CA ASN A 6 0.65 -9.80 -19.36
C ASN A 6 0.40 -8.28 -19.30
N LEU A 7 -0.53 -7.82 -18.46
CA LEU A 7 -0.82 -6.40 -18.30
C LEU A 7 0.38 -5.70 -17.67
N ARG A 8 0.85 -4.64 -18.33
CA ARG A 8 2.02 -3.86 -17.89
C ARG A 8 1.66 -2.48 -17.34
N PHE A 9 0.52 -1.92 -17.73
CA PHE A 9 0.17 -0.56 -17.37
C PHE A 9 -1.26 -0.53 -16.82
N ILE A 10 -1.42 -0.02 -15.60
CA ILE A 10 -2.70 0.36 -15.03
C ILE A 10 -2.61 1.84 -14.67
N LYS A 11 -3.40 2.64 -15.38
CA LYS A 11 -3.61 4.04 -15.05
C LYS A 11 -5.01 4.18 -14.47
N VAL A 12 -5.11 4.75 -13.28
CA VAL A 12 -6.40 5.10 -12.67
C VAL A 12 -6.49 6.61 -12.73
N GLU A 13 -7.30 7.12 -13.65
CA GLU A 13 -7.56 8.54 -13.78
C GLU A 13 -8.70 8.94 -12.83
N GLY A 14 -8.45 9.93 -11.98
CA GLY A 14 -9.39 10.45 -11.00
C GLY A 14 -8.70 11.45 -10.08
N ASP A 15 -9.45 12.39 -9.51
CA ASP A 15 -8.87 13.48 -8.71
C ASP A 15 -8.02 12.93 -7.56
N LEU A 16 -6.71 13.11 -7.67
CA LEU A 16 -5.72 12.79 -6.63
C LEU A 16 -5.95 13.60 -5.34
N HIS A 17 -6.85 14.59 -5.38
CA HIS A 17 -7.23 15.51 -4.31
C HIS A 17 -8.69 15.35 -3.85
N GLY A 18 -9.46 14.39 -4.41
CA GLY A 18 -10.89 14.26 -4.18
C GLY A 18 -11.28 13.15 -3.20
N ARG A 19 -12.27 13.43 -2.35
CA ARG A 19 -12.81 12.60 -1.24
C ARG A 19 -13.42 11.25 -1.65
N GLU A 20 -13.43 10.93 -2.95
CA GLU A 20 -14.10 9.76 -3.52
C GLU A 20 -13.15 9.03 -4.49
N PHE A 21 -11.95 8.68 -4.03
CA PHE A 21 -11.04 7.84 -4.79
C PHE A 21 -11.64 6.42 -4.90
N LYS A 22 -12.51 6.21 -5.89
CA LYS A 22 -13.00 4.89 -6.30
C LYS A 22 -11.89 4.19 -7.07
N CYS A 23 -10.94 3.65 -6.33
CA CYS A 23 -10.03 2.69 -6.92
C CYS A 23 -10.82 1.49 -7.45
N PRO A 24 -10.49 0.95 -8.62
CA PRO A 24 -11.05 -0.33 -9.03
C PRO A 24 -10.71 -1.36 -7.95
N GLN A 25 -11.63 -2.28 -7.70
CA GLN A 25 -11.48 -3.30 -6.67
C GLN A 25 -10.22 -4.12 -6.95
N PHE A 26 -9.11 -3.82 -6.28
CA PHE A 26 -7.78 -4.39 -6.57
C PHE A 26 -7.60 -5.83 -6.09
N LYS A 27 -8.70 -6.55 -5.85
CA LYS A 27 -8.65 -7.94 -5.43
C LYS A 27 -7.95 -8.79 -6.50
N GLY A 28 -6.76 -9.29 -6.19
CA GLY A 28 -5.95 -10.08 -7.10
C GLY A 28 -5.04 -9.27 -8.01
N ILE A 29 -4.85 -7.96 -7.77
CA ILE A 29 -3.83 -7.18 -8.48
C ILE A 29 -2.45 -7.78 -8.24
N GLY A 30 -2.19 -8.40 -7.09
CA GLY A 30 -0.92 -9.07 -6.80
C GLY A 30 -0.56 -10.23 -7.74
N GLN A 31 -1.52 -10.70 -8.54
CA GLN A 31 -1.29 -11.72 -9.57
C GLN A 31 -0.76 -11.12 -10.89
N LEU A 32 -0.79 -9.80 -11.06
CA LEU A 32 -0.30 -9.10 -12.24
C LEU A 32 1.22 -8.89 -12.14
N ILE A 33 1.98 -9.98 -12.05
CA ILE A 33 3.44 -9.95 -11.81
C ILE A 33 4.24 -9.22 -12.91
N SER A 34 3.67 -9.07 -14.11
CA SER A 34 4.24 -8.32 -15.23
C SER A 34 3.93 -6.83 -15.19
N LEU A 35 3.18 -6.35 -14.18
CA LEU A 35 2.76 -4.97 -14.07
C LEU A 35 3.99 -4.07 -13.84
N GLN A 36 4.09 -3.05 -14.69
CA GLN A 36 5.18 -2.08 -14.72
C GLN A 36 4.76 -0.71 -14.21
N GLN A 37 3.52 -0.29 -14.42
CA GLN A 37 3.05 1.01 -13.95
C GLN A 37 1.76 0.86 -13.14
N LEU A 38 1.82 1.41 -11.92
CA LEU A 38 0.71 1.53 -10.99
C LEU A 38 0.91 2.82 -10.18
N ASP A 39 0.18 3.87 -10.54
CA ASP A 39 0.43 5.20 -9.98
C ASP A 39 -0.07 5.34 -8.53
N THR A 40 -1.16 4.66 -8.16
CA THR A 40 -1.74 4.75 -6.81
C THR A 40 -2.38 3.43 -6.37
N PHE A 41 -2.12 3.04 -5.12
CA PHE A 41 -2.68 1.88 -4.44
C PHE A 41 -3.30 2.32 -3.11
N LYS A 42 -4.59 2.04 -2.90
CA LYS A 42 -5.31 2.36 -1.66
C LYS A 42 -5.52 1.10 -0.83
N ILE A 43 -5.23 1.20 0.46
CA ILE A 43 -5.54 0.18 1.46
C ILE A 43 -6.85 0.56 2.12
N GLU A 44 -7.78 -0.39 2.20
CA GLU A 44 -9.06 -0.23 2.89
C GLU A 44 -9.32 -1.46 3.76
N ASN A 45 -10.10 -1.31 4.83
CA ASN A 45 -10.57 -2.43 5.65
C ASN A 45 -11.72 -3.21 4.94
N LYS A 46 -11.51 -3.55 3.66
CA LYS A 46 -12.40 -4.33 2.81
C LYS A 46 -11.63 -5.51 2.24
N SER A 47 -12.32 -6.63 2.03
CA SER A 47 -11.70 -7.83 1.44
C SER A 47 -11.05 -7.52 0.08
N GLY A 48 -9.76 -7.81 -0.05
CA GLY A 48 -8.99 -7.63 -1.28
C GLY A 48 -8.24 -6.29 -1.40
N TRP A 49 -8.25 -5.45 -0.37
CA TRP A 49 -7.57 -4.14 -0.34
C TRP A 49 -6.41 -4.13 0.65
N LYS A 50 -5.70 -5.24 0.73
CA LYS A 50 -4.58 -5.42 1.66
C LYS A 50 -3.27 -5.05 0.99
N ILE A 51 -2.36 -4.50 1.77
CA ILE A 51 -1.02 -4.15 1.30
C ILE A 51 -0.23 -5.38 0.78
N SER A 52 -0.59 -6.59 1.22
CA SER A 52 -0.02 -7.85 0.72
C SER A 52 -0.19 -8.04 -0.79
N GLU A 53 -1.18 -7.42 -1.42
CA GLU A 53 -1.35 -7.46 -2.88
C GLU A 53 -0.15 -6.83 -3.62
N LEU A 54 0.60 -5.91 -3.00
CA LEU A 54 1.81 -5.35 -3.59
C LEU A 54 2.99 -6.32 -3.59
N GLY A 55 2.95 -7.43 -2.83
CA GLY A 55 4.10 -8.31 -2.63
C GLY A 55 4.65 -8.95 -3.91
N GLY A 56 3.76 -9.27 -4.87
CA GLY A 56 4.12 -9.85 -6.16
C GLY A 56 4.63 -8.85 -7.21
N LEU A 57 4.31 -7.56 -7.02
CA LEU A 57 4.49 -6.50 -8.04
C LEU A 57 5.90 -5.90 -7.99
N ASN A 58 6.91 -6.72 -8.29
CA ASN A 58 8.32 -6.32 -8.18
C ASN A 58 8.83 -5.55 -9.40
N ASN A 59 8.10 -5.62 -10.52
CA ASN A 59 8.45 -4.94 -11.76
C ASN A 59 7.87 -3.53 -11.84
N LEU A 60 7.39 -2.93 -10.75
CA LEU A 60 6.84 -1.57 -10.78
C LEU A 60 7.94 -0.53 -10.99
N HIS A 61 7.71 0.38 -11.94
CA HIS A 61 8.57 1.47 -12.37
C HIS A 61 7.98 2.84 -11.99
N GLY A 62 8.84 3.85 -11.94
CA GLY A 62 8.42 5.24 -11.78
C GLY A 62 7.89 5.52 -10.37
N LYS A 63 6.71 6.14 -10.29
CA LYS A 63 6.11 6.59 -9.02
C LYS A 63 5.00 5.67 -8.55
N LEU A 64 5.04 5.30 -7.27
CA LEU A 64 3.95 4.62 -6.57
C LEU A 64 3.50 5.44 -5.36
N VAL A 65 2.20 5.75 -5.28
CA VAL A 65 1.56 6.33 -4.10
C VAL A 65 0.78 5.25 -3.37
N VAL A 66 1.09 4.98 -2.09
CA VAL A 66 0.36 4.05 -1.23
C VAL A 66 -0.42 4.83 -0.18
N ARG A 67 -1.75 4.77 -0.24
CA ARG A 67 -2.67 5.47 0.68
C ARG A 67 -3.36 4.51 1.63
N GLY A 68 -3.87 5.04 2.75
CA GLY A 68 -4.66 4.26 3.70
C GLY A 68 -3.79 3.42 4.64
N LEU A 69 -2.55 3.85 4.88
CA LEU A 69 -1.58 3.11 5.71
C LEU A 69 -2.01 2.98 7.18
N GLN A 70 -2.89 3.87 7.68
CA GLN A 70 -3.54 3.75 8.98
C GLN A 70 -4.36 2.46 9.14
N ASN A 71 -4.76 1.81 8.04
CA ASN A 71 -5.51 0.57 8.06
C ASN A 71 -4.62 -0.68 8.22
N ILE A 72 -3.29 -0.53 8.26
CA ILE A 72 -2.36 -1.64 8.47
C ILE A 72 -2.27 -1.93 9.97
N THR A 73 -2.51 -3.18 10.33
CA THR A 73 -2.69 -3.57 11.73
C THR A 73 -1.42 -4.06 12.41
N CYS A 74 -0.41 -4.50 11.65
CA CYS A 74 0.84 -5.00 12.22
C CYS A 74 2.05 -4.87 11.26
N LYS A 75 3.26 -5.03 11.83
CA LYS A 75 4.53 -4.94 11.09
C LYS A 75 4.67 -6.07 10.05
N GLU A 76 4.14 -7.25 10.35
CA GLU A 76 4.18 -8.41 9.45
C GLU A 76 3.35 -8.13 8.19
N GLU A 77 2.18 -7.50 8.35
CA GLU A 77 1.32 -7.09 7.24
C GLU A 77 2.02 -6.05 6.37
N ALA A 78 2.63 -5.02 6.98
CA ALA A 78 3.44 -4.03 6.26
C ALA A 78 4.57 -4.68 5.44
N GLY A 79 5.25 -5.68 6.02
CA GLY A 79 6.33 -6.41 5.38
C GLY A 79 5.92 -7.20 4.12
N GLN A 80 4.66 -7.66 4.03
CA GLN A 80 4.14 -8.38 2.86
C GLN A 80 4.16 -7.52 1.59
N ALA A 81 4.17 -6.20 1.72
CA ALA A 81 4.26 -5.27 0.60
C ALA A 81 5.56 -5.45 -0.20
N CYS A 82 6.62 -6.01 0.40
CA CYS A 82 7.92 -6.23 -0.23
C CYS A 82 8.47 -4.97 -0.94
N LEU A 83 8.28 -3.76 -0.38
CA LEU A 83 8.62 -2.51 -1.06
C LEU A 83 10.10 -2.44 -1.46
N LYS A 84 11.00 -3.00 -0.64
CA LYS A 84 12.43 -3.13 -0.94
C LYS A 84 12.77 -3.89 -2.22
N ARG A 85 11.90 -4.80 -2.66
CA ARG A 85 12.14 -5.63 -3.84
C ARG A 85 11.77 -4.90 -5.14
N LYS A 86 11.11 -3.74 -5.04
CA LYS A 86 10.67 -2.92 -6.17
C LYS A 86 11.79 -1.99 -6.61
N VAL A 87 12.88 -2.58 -7.10
CA VAL A 87 14.14 -1.88 -7.44
C VAL A 87 14.01 -0.89 -8.59
N HIS A 88 12.91 -0.94 -9.34
CA HIS A 88 12.64 -0.07 -10.47
C HIS A 88 11.78 1.16 -10.11
N LEU A 89 11.30 1.26 -8.86
CA LEU A 89 10.61 2.46 -8.40
C LEU A 89 11.62 3.61 -8.25
N GLU A 90 11.24 4.74 -8.81
CA GLU A 90 11.97 6.01 -8.71
C GLU A 90 11.43 6.87 -7.56
N GLU A 91 10.13 6.79 -7.28
CA GLU A 91 9.47 7.53 -6.21
C GLU A 91 8.45 6.65 -5.48
N LEU A 92 8.48 6.71 -4.15
CA LEU A 92 7.51 6.06 -3.27
C LEU A 92 6.92 7.10 -2.32
N VAL A 93 5.60 7.27 -2.37
CA VAL A 93 4.87 8.13 -1.44
C VAL A 93 4.03 7.26 -0.52
N LEU A 94 4.22 7.41 0.78
CA LEU A 94 3.48 6.72 1.82
C LEU A 94 2.54 7.72 2.51
N ASP A 95 1.24 7.44 2.46
CA ASP A 95 0.19 8.34 2.93
C ASP A 95 -0.67 7.66 4.02
N TRP A 96 -0.56 8.21 5.23
CA TRP A 96 -1.28 7.81 6.44
C TRP A 96 -2.49 8.70 6.74
N THR A 97 -2.83 9.65 5.85
CA THR A 97 -3.95 10.54 6.11
C THR A 97 -5.25 9.75 6.23
N GLU A 98 -5.97 9.99 7.32
CA GLU A 98 -7.35 9.53 7.42
C GLU A 98 -8.18 10.35 6.43
N GLU A 99 -8.97 9.66 5.60
CA GLU A 99 -10.06 10.35 4.93
C GLU A 99 -10.97 10.84 6.06
N GLU A 100 -10.88 12.13 6.41
CA GLU A 100 -11.77 12.77 7.36
C GLU A 100 -13.20 12.54 6.89
N LYS A 101 -13.84 11.50 7.44
CA LYS A 101 -15.27 11.38 7.40
C LYS A 101 -15.74 12.49 8.32
N GLU A 102 -16.23 13.60 7.78
CA GLU A 102 -16.77 14.71 8.55
C GLU A 102 -17.62 14.18 9.71
N THR A 103 -16.98 14.08 10.86
CA THR A 103 -17.60 13.87 12.15
C THR A 103 -17.05 15.04 12.92
N ILE A 104 -17.89 16.04 13.13
CA ILE A 104 -17.56 17.18 13.97
C ILE A 104 -17.26 16.60 15.35
N VAL A 105 -15.98 16.42 15.68
CA VAL A 105 -15.53 16.17 17.05
C VAL A 105 -14.44 17.18 17.37
N SER A 106 -14.85 18.17 18.14
CA SER A 106 -13.97 19.14 18.78
C SER A 106 -13.07 18.43 19.78
N SER A 107 -11.77 18.32 19.49
CA SER A 107 -10.60 18.46 20.38
C SER A 107 -9.41 17.71 19.81
N VAL A 108 -8.34 18.44 19.46
CA VAL A 108 -7.06 17.87 19.04
C VAL A 108 -6.20 17.65 20.28
N GLN A 109 -5.87 16.40 20.58
CA GLN A 109 -4.63 16.05 21.26
C GLN A 109 -3.76 15.30 20.26
N GLN A 110 -2.61 15.89 19.96
CA GLN A 110 -1.65 15.44 18.99
C GLN A 110 -0.75 14.38 19.63
N GLU A 111 -0.84 13.14 19.17
CA GLU A 111 0.04 12.06 19.63
C GLU A 111 1.00 11.60 18.53
N HIS A 112 2.19 11.23 19.00
CA HIS A 112 3.39 10.82 18.27
C HIS A 112 3.12 9.91 17.08
N VAL A 113 3.67 10.25 15.90
CA VAL A 113 3.79 9.31 14.77
C VAL A 113 4.94 8.36 15.08
N ASP A 114 4.61 7.09 15.31
CA ASP A 114 5.52 6.05 15.79
C ASP A 114 6.58 5.70 14.72
N SER A 115 7.81 6.21 14.91
CA SER A 115 8.99 6.00 14.03
C SER A 115 9.27 4.53 13.71
N GLN A 116 8.73 3.60 14.50
CA GLN A 116 8.92 2.15 14.36
C GLN A 116 8.19 1.52 13.16
N MET A 117 7.12 2.15 12.65
CA MET A 117 6.37 1.62 11.50
C MET A 117 7.14 1.83 10.18
N PHE A 118 7.84 2.96 10.06
CA PHE A 118 8.67 3.28 8.89
C PHE A 118 9.82 2.29 8.73
N ASP A 119 10.44 1.89 9.84
CA ASP A 119 11.49 0.88 9.87
C ASP A 119 11.01 -0.50 9.41
N ALA A 120 9.73 -0.85 9.58
CA ALA A 120 9.19 -2.11 9.09
C ALA A 120 9.12 -2.16 7.56
N PHE A 121 8.78 -1.05 6.90
CA PHE A 121 8.82 -0.92 5.44
C PHE A 121 10.25 -1.00 4.88
N LEU A 122 11.20 -0.51 5.67
CA LEU A 122 12.62 -0.42 5.32
C LEU A 122 13.50 -1.43 6.05
N SER A 123 12.94 -2.51 6.62
CA SER A 123 13.72 -3.61 7.21
C SER A 123 13.97 -4.74 6.19
N PRO A 124 15.19 -5.32 6.12
CA PRO A 124 15.48 -6.42 5.19
C PRO A 124 14.60 -7.65 5.49
N PRO A 125 14.20 -8.44 4.48
CA PRO A 125 13.25 -9.55 4.64
C PRO A 125 13.88 -10.82 5.25
N ASN A 126 14.75 -10.69 6.25
CA ASN A 126 15.29 -11.88 6.89
C ASN A 126 15.81 -11.62 8.32
N LYS A 127 15.00 -12.01 9.31
CA LYS A 127 15.48 -12.76 10.46
C LYS A 127 14.50 -13.92 10.68
N ARG A 128 14.89 -15.09 10.19
CA ARG A 128 14.40 -16.39 10.67
C ARG A 128 14.60 -16.48 12.19
N ALA A 129 13.67 -17.19 12.85
CA ALA A 129 13.66 -17.62 14.26
C ALA A 129 13.39 -16.47 15.25
N GLN A 130 12.46 -16.52 16.21
CA GLN A 130 11.93 -17.62 17.00
C GLN A 130 10.60 -17.16 17.66
N GLN A 131 9.64 -18.09 17.74
CA GLN A 131 8.59 -18.28 18.75
C GLN A 131 7.80 -17.06 19.27
N CYS A 132 6.52 -16.98 18.86
CA CYS A 132 5.48 -16.42 19.72
C CYS A 132 4.82 -17.56 20.49
N HIS A 133 4.83 -17.43 21.82
CA HIS A 133 4.10 -18.25 22.78
C HIS A 133 2.61 -17.90 22.78
#